data_AF-A0A939Y6U4-F1
#
_entry.id   AF-A0A939Y6U4-F1
#
_cell.length_a   1.000
_cell.length_b   1.000
_cell.length_c   1.000
_cell.angle_alpha   90.00
_cell.angle_beta   90.00
_cell.angle_gamma   90.00
#
_symmetry.space_group_name_H-M   'P 1'
#
loop_
_entity.id
_entity.type
_entity.pdbx_description
1 polymer ?
#
loop_
_entity_poly.entity_id
_entity_poly.type
_entity_poly.pdbx_seq_one_letter_code
_entity_poly.pdbx_strand_id
1 'polypeptide(L)'
;MFGKRPDGIRVKKIDPVMRITPYVMPMRCDAQVFLKHRTDLEVMTRYIQQQYQEKNERISFMQIIAAAYVRSVSRHPEVNRFIMNKQLFSRNNCSAAFTILNDPNDEDQGEAVVKINFDLTDTIYDVRDRMDAAIRANRGQQQKGFTDRLLAFLFAVPGLATVIVSLVRLLDRYGLAPAVLMEELPFYVGMYITNTASIGLHDVNHHIYNWGT
;
A
#
# COMPACT_ATOMS: atom_id res chain seq x y z
N MET A 1 4.99 -27.32 4.42
CA MET A 1 3.73 -26.61 4.11
C MET A 1 4.05 -25.51 3.09
N PHE A 2 4.47 -25.88 1.87
CA PHE A 2 4.95 -24.91 0.86
C PHE A 2 3.79 -24.32 0.06
N GLY A 3 3.80 -23.00 -0.14
CA GLY A 3 2.80 -22.30 -0.96
C GLY A 3 1.53 -21.86 -0.23
N LYS A 4 1.49 -21.94 1.11
CA LYS A 4 0.52 -21.18 1.93
C LYS A 4 1.19 -19.89 2.40
N ARG A 5 0.47 -18.77 2.34
CA ARG A 5 0.96 -17.47 2.82
C ARG A 5 -0.08 -16.84 3.75
N PRO A 6 0.33 -16.05 4.75
CA PRO A 6 -0.58 -15.32 5.62
C PRO A 6 -1.40 -14.23 4.91
N ASP A 7 -0.84 -13.60 3.88
CA ASP A 7 -1.38 -12.43 3.17
C ASP A 7 -2.18 -12.79 1.90
N GLY A 8 -2.29 -14.07 1.54
CA GLY A 8 -3.01 -14.45 0.34
C GLY A 8 -3.21 -15.93 0.07
N ILE A 9 -4.17 -16.21 -0.80
CA ILE A 9 -4.56 -17.56 -1.21
C ILE A 9 -4.16 -17.76 -2.67
N ARG A 10 -3.48 -18.88 -2.95
CA ARG A 10 -3.04 -19.23 -4.31
C ARG A 10 -4.22 -19.46 -5.23
N VAL A 11 -4.24 -18.77 -6.37
CA VAL A 11 -5.24 -18.97 -7.41
C VAL A 11 -4.87 -20.24 -8.19
N LYS A 12 -5.82 -21.19 -8.32
CA LYS A 12 -5.55 -22.49 -8.96
C LYS A 12 -5.94 -22.53 -10.44
N LYS A 13 -7.11 -21.97 -10.77
CA LYS A 13 -7.64 -21.92 -12.13
C LYS A 13 -7.23 -20.61 -12.77
N ILE A 14 -6.12 -20.63 -13.51
CA ILE A 14 -5.54 -19.46 -14.17
C ILE A 14 -5.38 -19.82 -15.65
N ASP A 15 -5.67 -18.85 -16.51
CA ASP A 15 -5.38 -18.93 -17.94
C ASP A 15 -3.88 -19.25 -18.19
N PRO A 16 -3.54 -20.14 -19.14
CA PRO A 16 -2.15 -20.50 -19.41
C PRO A 16 -1.23 -19.32 -19.75
N VAL A 17 -1.74 -18.29 -20.45
CA VAL A 17 -0.98 -17.08 -20.77
C VAL A 17 -0.65 -16.33 -19.48
N MET A 18 -1.64 -16.11 -18.62
CA MET A 18 -1.42 -15.47 -17.32
C MET A 18 -0.48 -16.28 -16.41
N ARG A 19 -0.49 -17.61 -16.53
CA ARG A 19 0.40 -18.50 -15.76
C ARG A 19 1.85 -18.43 -16.23
N ILE A 20 2.11 -18.24 -17.52
CA ILE A 20 3.47 -18.15 -18.06
C ILE A 20 4.07 -16.74 -17.91
N THR A 21 3.25 -15.69 -17.78
CA THR A 21 3.71 -14.30 -17.66
C THR A 21 4.84 -14.09 -16.64
N PRO A 22 4.77 -14.59 -15.38
CA PRO A 22 5.85 -14.38 -14.41
C PRO A 22 7.17 -15.11 -14.73
N TYR A 23 7.15 -16.04 -15.68
CA TYR A 23 8.34 -16.73 -16.17
C TYR A 23 9.01 -15.96 -17.31
N VAL A 24 8.21 -15.26 -18.13
CA VAL A 24 8.68 -14.46 -19.27
C VAL A 24 9.06 -13.04 -18.83
N MET A 25 8.31 -12.47 -17.88
CA MET A 25 8.48 -11.14 -17.29
C MET A 25 8.83 -11.30 -15.81
N PRO A 26 10.08 -11.63 -15.46
CA PRO A 26 10.48 -11.96 -14.09
C PRO A 26 10.57 -10.74 -13.17
N MET A 27 10.78 -9.53 -13.71
CA MET A 27 10.84 -8.30 -12.93
C MET A 27 9.55 -7.49 -13.11
N ARG A 28 9.14 -6.74 -12.08
CA ARG A 28 7.94 -5.90 -12.16
C ARG A 28 8.05 -4.79 -13.20
N CYS A 29 9.25 -4.26 -13.42
CA CYS A 29 9.50 -3.28 -14.46
C CYS A 29 9.21 -3.83 -15.87
N ASP A 30 9.29 -5.15 -16.06
CA ASP A 30 8.99 -5.81 -17.34
C ASP A 30 7.47 -5.93 -17.57
N ALA A 31 6.68 -5.89 -16.48
CA ALA A 31 5.26 -6.20 -16.44
C ALA A 31 4.37 -5.00 -16.01
N GLN A 32 4.89 -3.77 -16.12
CA GLN A 32 4.16 -2.56 -15.73
C GLN A 32 3.67 -1.77 -16.95
N VAL A 33 2.46 -1.24 -16.85
CA VAL A 33 1.86 -0.31 -17.83
C VAL A 33 1.36 0.91 -17.06
N PHE A 34 1.85 2.10 -17.43
CA PHE A 34 1.45 3.35 -16.80
C PHE A 34 0.24 3.94 -17.52
N LEU A 35 -0.75 4.38 -16.76
CA LEU A 35 -1.93 5.07 -17.25
C LEU A 35 -1.99 6.45 -16.63
N LYS A 36 -2.16 7.47 -17.47
CA LYS A 36 -2.42 8.85 -17.02
C LYS A 36 -3.89 9.16 -17.28
N HIS A 37 -4.64 9.41 -16.21
CA HIS A 37 -6.04 9.80 -16.31
C HIS A 37 -6.22 11.22 -15.76
N ARG A 38 -6.96 12.05 -16.48
CA ARG A 38 -7.38 13.37 -16.03
C ARG A 38 -8.83 13.29 -15.60
N THR A 39 -9.08 13.56 -14.33
CA THR A 39 -10.43 13.58 -13.76
C THR A 39 -10.84 15.00 -13.49
N ASP A 40 -12.11 15.32 -13.75
CA ASP A 40 -12.68 16.61 -13.39
C ASP A 40 -12.80 16.74 -11.85
N LEU A 41 -12.11 17.74 -11.29
CA LEU A 41 -12.14 18.03 -9.86
C LEU A 41 -13.46 18.67 -9.43
N GLU A 42 -14.20 19.30 -10.34
CA GLU A 42 -15.40 20.06 -10.00
C GLU A 42 -16.47 19.15 -9.39
N VAL A 43 -16.72 18.00 -9.99
CA VAL A 43 -17.71 17.02 -9.50
C VAL A 43 -17.36 16.55 -8.08
N MET A 44 -16.09 16.24 -7.82
CA MET A 44 -15.63 15.82 -6.49
C MET A 44 -15.70 16.97 -5.49
N THR A 45 -15.38 18.19 -5.90
CA THR A 45 -15.44 19.39 -5.05
C THR A 45 -16.87 19.68 -4.63
N ARG A 46 -17.82 19.67 -5.56
CA ARG A 46 -19.24 19.84 -5.28
C ARG A 46 -19.74 18.77 -4.32
N TYR A 47 -19.34 17.52 -4.53
CA TYR A 47 -19.69 16.43 -3.61
C TYR A 47 -19.14 16.68 -2.20
N ILE A 48 -17.86 17.03 -2.04
CA ILE A 48 -17.25 17.34 -0.73
C ILE A 48 -18.00 18.48 -0.04
N GLN A 49 -18.29 19.56 -0.77
CA GLN A 49 -19.02 20.70 -0.25
C GLN A 49 -20.43 20.30 0.20
N GLN A 50 -21.13 19.48 -0.59
CA GLN A 50 -22.46 18.97 -0.24
C GLN A 50 -22.42 18.12 1.04
N GLN A 51 -21.46 17.19 1.16
CA GLN A 51 -21.30 16.38 2.37
C GLN A 51 -21.06 17.25 3.62
N TYR A 52 -20.30 18.33 3.47
CA TYR A 52 -20.07 19.27 4.57
C TYR A 52 -21.33 20.09 4.90
N GLN A 53 -22.01 20.66 3.91
CA GLN A 53 -23.16 21.54 4.15
C GLN A 53 -24.40 20.78 4.64
N GLU A 54 -24.69 19.61 4.09
CA GLU A 54 -25.91 18.87 4.40
C GLU A 54 -25.75 17.92 5.59
N LYS A 55 -24.55 17.37 5.80
CA LYS A 55 -24.30 16.32 6.79
C LYS A 55 -23.21 16.66 7.81
N ASN A 56 -22.56 17.81 7.67
CA ASN A 56 -21.40 18.22 8.48
C ASN A 56 -20.23 17.22 8.39
N GLU A 57 -20.11 16.49 7.28
CA GLU A 57 -19.07 15.49 7.08
C GLU A 57 -17.91 16.08 6.28
N ARG A 58 -16.70 16.09 6.87
CA ARG A 58 -15.47 16.55 6.20
C ARG A 58 -14.82 15.40 5.47
N ILE A 59 -14.72 15.48 4.15
CA ILE A 59 -14.12 14.45 3.30
C ILE A 59 -13.07 15.09 2.39
N SER A 60 -11.93 14.43 2.23
CA SER A 60 -10.85 14.84 1.33
C SER A 60 -10.91 14.07 0.00
N PHE A 61 -10.27 14.62 -1.04
CA PHE A 61 -10.10 13.93 -2.31
C PHE A 61 -9.41 12.57 -2.16
N MET A 62 -8.40 12.47 -1.29
CA MET A 62 -7.70 11.22 -1.01
C MET A 62 -8.61 10.15 -0.41
N GLN A 63 -9.54 10.54 0.48
CA GLN A 63 -10.53 9.62 1.05
C GLN A 63 -11.55 9.16 0.00
N ILE A 64 -11.94 10.03 -0.95
CA ILE A 64 -12.76 9.63 -2.09
C ILE A 64 -12.03 8.58 -2.94
N ILE A 65 -10.74 8.80 -3.24
CA ILE A 65 -9.93 7.87 -4.03
C ILE A 65 -9.76 6.53 -3.29
N ALA A 66 -9.46 6.56 -1.99
CA ALA A 66 -9.36 5.35 -1.18
C ALA A 66 -10.69 4.58 -1.13
N ALA A 67 -11.82 5.28 -0.97
CA ALA A 67 -13.14 4.66 -0.99
C ALA A 67 -13.48 4.05 -2.36
N ALA A 68 -13.09 4.72 -3.45
CA ALA A 68 -13.23 4.20 -4.81
C ALA A 68 -12.39 2.93 -5.00
N TYR A 69 -11.17 2.88 -4.46
CA TYR A 69 -10.35 1.67 -4.46
C TYR A 69 -11.01 0.53 -3.68
N VAL A 70 -11.49 0.76 -2.45
CA VAL A 70 -12.19 -0.27 -1.64
C VAL A 70 -13.39 -0.82 -2.42
N ARG A 71 -14.21 0.08 -3.01
CA ARG A 71 -15.35 -0.32 -3.84
C ARG A 71 -14.93 -1.12 -5.08
N SER A 72 -13.82 -0.75 -5.70
CA SER A 72 -13.28 -1.44 -6.87
C SER A 72 -12.82 -2.85 -6.52
N VAL A 73 -12.08 -3.04 -5.42
CA VAL A 73 -11.66 -4.36 -4.94
C VAL A 73 -12.87 -5.22 -4.56
N SER A 74 -13.87 -4.62 -3.92
CA SER A 74 -15.12 -5.30 -3.52
C SER A 74 -15.89 -5.88 -4.73
N ARG A 75 -15.89 -5.16 -5.87
CA ARG A 75 -16.57 -5.61 -7.10
C ARG A 75 -15.68 -6.44 -8.04
N HIS A 76 -14.38 -6.19 -8.01
CA HIS A 76 -13.39 -6.78 -8.91
C HIS A 76 -12.17 -7.25 -8.09
N PRO A 77 -12.29 -8.38 -7.37
CA PRO A 77 -11.22 -8.90 -6.52
C PRO A 77 -9.94 -9.24 -7.30
N GLU A 78 -10.02 -9.38 -8.62
CA GLU A 78 -8.90 -9.50 -9.56
C GLU A 78 -7.85 -8.40 -9.39
N VAL A 79 -8.30 -7.17 -9.09
CA VAL A 79 -7.42 -5.99 -8.92
C VAL A 79 -6.52 -6.17 -7.71
N ASN A 80 -6.97 -6.91 -6.70
CA ASN A 80 -6.23 -7.16 -5.47
C ASN A 80 -5.52 -8.53 -5.46
N ARG A 81 -4.89 -8.85 -6.59
CA ARG A 81 -4.04 -10.03 -6.75
C ARG A 81 -2.57 -9.65 -6.78
N PHE A 82 -1.71 -10.63 -6.55
CA PHE A 82 -0.28 -10.48 -6.61
C PHE A 82 0.43 -11.73 -7.09
N ILE A 83 1.69 -11.56 -7.47
CA ILE A 83 2.53 -12.67 -7.91
C ILE A 83 3.67 -12.80 -6.92
N MET A 84 3.82 -14.00 -6.35
CA MET A 84 4.99 -14.36 -5.56
C MET A 84 5.53 -15.69 -6.05
N ASN A 85 6.86 -15.77 -6.23
CA ASN A 85 7.54 -16.97 -6.71
C ASN A 85 6.87 -17.59 -7.96
N LYS A 86 6.53 -16.72 -8.91
CA LYS A 86 5.87 -17.06 -10.18
C LYS A 86 4.48 -17.71 -10.02
N GLN A 87 3.86 -17.55 -8.86
CA GLN A 87 2.49 -18.01 -8.57
C GLN A 87 1.59 -16.81 -8.31
N LEU A 88 0.37 -16.85 -8.85
CA LEU A 88 -0.66 -15.84 -8.63
C LEU A 88 -1.42 -16.13 -7.32
N PHE A 89 -1.59 -15.09 -6.51
CA PHE A 89 -2.32 -15.10 -5.25
C PHE A 89 -3.39 -14.02 -5.25
N SER A 90 -4.49 -14.29 -4.57
CA SER A 90 -5.49 -13.28 -4.19
C SER A 90 -5.20 -12.84 -2.78
N ARG A 91 -5.05 -11.52 -2.54
CA ARG A 91 -4.91 -11.01 -1.16
C ARG A 91 -6.18 -11.30 -0.39
N ASN A 92 -6.03 -11.57 0.91
CA ASN A 92 -7.14 -11.80 1.83
C ASN A 92 -7.54 -10.54 2.63
N ASN A 93 -6.82 -9.43 2.45
CA ASN A 93 -7.13 -8.13 3.03
C ASN A 93 -7.26 -7.07 1.92
N CYS A 94 -7.95 -5.97 2.22
CA CYS A 94 -7.98 -4.77 1.38
C CYS A 94 -7.18 -3.68 2.07
N SER A 95 -5.95 -3.45 1.64
CA SER A 95 -5.04 -2.52 2.29
C SER A 95 -4.55 -1.45 1.33
N ALA A 96 -4.32 -0.25 1.87
CA ALA A 96 -3.60 0.81 1.19
C ALA A 96 -2.53 1.41 2.10
N ALA A 97 -1.44 1.87 1.51
CA ALA A 97 -0.44 2.70 2.18
C ALA A 97 -0.30 4.06 1.50
N PHE A 98 0.11 5.05 2.28
CA PHE A 98 0.44 6.38 1.78
C PHE A 98 1.44 7.05 2.73
N THR A 99 2.19 8.00 2.19
CA THR A 99 3.15 8.79 2.96
C THR A 99 2.47 10.04 3.52
N ILE A 100 2.79 10.39 4.76
CA ILE A 100 2.39 11.63 5.41
C ILE A 100 3.61 12.40 5.90
N LEU A 101 3.51 13.72 5.95
CA LEU A 101 4.41 14.55 6.73
C LEU A 101 4.10 14.38 8.23
N ASN A 102 5.15 14.25 9.04
CA ASN A 102 5.02 14.17 10.50
C ASN A 102 4.44 15.47 11.07
N ASP A 103 4.91 16.61 10.57
CA ASP A 103 4.35 17.93 10.78
C ASP A 103 4.02 18.58 9.42
N PRO A 104 2.75 18.89 9.13
CA PRO A 104 2.38 19.59 7.90
C PRO A 104 2.99 20.99 7.74
N ASN A 105 3.46 21.60 8.82
CA ASN A 105 4.05 22.95 8.81
C ASN A 105 5.58 22.95 8.81
N ASP A 106 6.21 21.76 8.93
CA ASP A 106 7.66 21.62 9.10
C ASP A 106 8.15 20.36 8.38
N GLU A 107 8.67 20.57 7.17
CA GLU A 107 9.17 19.49 6.30
C GLU A 107 10.42 18.80 6.88
N ASP A 108 11.17 19.48 7.75
CA ASP A 108 12.39 18.94 8.36
C ASP A 108 12.09 17.84 9.40
N GLN A 109 10.84 17.72 9.85
CA GLN A 109 10.40 16.64 10.74
C GLN A 109 10.20 15.30 10.03
N GLY A 110 10.38 15.28 8.71
CA GLY A 110 10.40 14.07 7.90
C GLY A 110 9.02 13.45 7.68
N GLU A 111 9.05 12.24 7.12
CA GLU A 111 7.89 11.54 6.60
C GLU A 111 7.65 10.22 7.35
N ALA A 112 6.38 9.83 7.44
CA ALA A 112 5.98 8.51 7.91
C ALA A 112 5.11 7.83 6.85
N VAL A 113 5.27 6.52 6.72
CA VAL A 113 4.39 5.70 5.88
C VAL A 113 3.30 5.11 6.74
N VAL A 114 2.05 5.41 6.38
CA VAL A 114 0.86 4.90 7.05
C VAL A 114 0.29 3.78 6.22
N LYS A 115 -0.01 2.65 6.85
CA LYS A 115 -0.72 1.52 6.25
C LYS A 115 -2.07 1.33 6.94
N ILE A 116 -3.10 1.10 6.13
CA ILE A 116 -4.48 0.95 6.60
C ILE A 116 -5.09 -0.29 5.98
N ASN A 117 -5.80 -1.07 6.80
CA ASN A 117 -6.68 -2.13 6.36
C ASN A 117 -8.14 -1.65 6.35
N PHE A 118 -8.83 -1.92 5.27
CA PHE A 118 -10.23 -1.61 5.03
C PHE A 118 -11.05 -2.89 4.95
N ASP A 119 -12.33 -2.77 5.30
CA ASP A 119 -13.32 -3.80 5.03
C ASP A 119 -13.98 -3.54 3.66
N LEU A 120 -14.28 -4.61 2.90
CA LEU A 120 -14.90 -4.48 1.58
C LEU A 120 -16.33 -3.90 1.61
N THR A 121 -16.88 -3.76 2.81
CA THR A 121 -18.17 -3.13 3.11
C THR A 121 -18.05 -1.69 3.58
N ASP A 122 -16.83 -1.18 3.83
CA ASP A 122 -16.60 0.17 4.31
C ASP A 122 -17.28 1.19 3.37
N THR A 123 -18.04 2.10 3.96
CA THR A 123 -18.57 3.27 3.29
C THR A 123 -17.50 4.35 3.17
N ILE A 124 -17.81 5.44 2.46
CA ILE A 124 -16.90 6.59 2.39
C ILE A 124 -16.60 7.20 3.77
N TYR A 125 -17.56 7.12 4.70
CA TYR A 125 -17.38 7.65 6.06
C TYR A 125 -16.48 6.73 6.89
N ASP A 126 -16.65 5.41 6.77
CA ASP A 126 -15.77 4.44 7.43
C ASP A 126 -14.31 4.57 6.93
N VAL A 127 -14.14 4.71 5.61
CA VAL A 127 -12.83 4.96 5.01
C VAL A 127 -12.21 6.25 5.54
N ARG A 128 -12.99 7.34 5.59
CA ARG A 128 -12.54 8.61 6.18
C ARG A 128 -12.08 8.41 7.62
N ASP A 129 -12.92 7.81 8.46
CA ASP A 129 -12.64 7.67 9.88
C ASP A 129 -11.40 6.82 10.15
N ARG A 130 -11.22 5.72 9.40
CA ARG A 130 -10.01 4.90 9.45
C ARG A 130 -8.76 5.68 9.01
N MET A 131 -8.86 6.44 7.91
CA MET A 131 -7.76 7.28 7.43
C MET A 131 -7.38 8.35 8.44
N ASP A 132 -8.36 9.08 8.98
CA ASP A 132 -8.12 10.13 9.96
C ASP A 132 -7.55 9.57 11.26
N ALA A 133 -8.06 8.42 11.72
CA ALA A 133 -7.52 7.73 12.90
C ALA A 133 -6.06 7.32 12.68
N ALA A 134 -5.72 6.74 11.53
CA ALA A 134 -4.36 6.33 11.22
C ALA A 134 -3.41 7.53 11.07
N ILE A 135 -3.86 8.62 10.43
CA ILE A 135 -3.07 9.86 10.32
C ILE A 135 -2.82 10.46 11.71
N ARG A 136 -3.86 10.58 12.55
CA ARG A 136 -3.71 11.11 13.92
C ARG A 136 -2.79 10.24 14.77
N ALA A 137 -2.84 8.91 14.62
CA ALA A 137 -1.98 8.01 15.36
C ALA A 137 -0.50 8.13 14.96
N ASN A 138 -0.20 8.45 13.70
CA ASN A 138 1.17 8.53 13.20
C ASN A 138 1.76 9.96 13.25
N ARG A 139 0.94 11.01 13.24
CA ARG A 139 1.43 12.40 13.38
C ARG A 139 1.96 12.67 14.79
N GLY A 140 3.07 13.42 14.87
CA GLY A 140 3.72 13.78 16.13
C GLY A 140 4.45 12.64 16.84
N GLN A 141 4.42 11.41 16.30
CA GLN A 141 5.33 10.37 16.75
C GLN A 141 6.68 10.59 16.06
N GLN A 142 7.62 11.27 16.73
CA GLN A 142 9.02 10.93 16.54
C GLN A 142 9.19 9.49 17.03
N GLN A 143 8.90 8.49 16.19
CA GLN A 143 9.25 7.12 16.52
C GLN A 143 10.78 7.00 16.48
N LYS A 144 11.44 7.44 17.56
CA LYS A 144 12.71 6.87 18.03
C LYS A 144 12.43 5.45 18.56
N GLY A 145 11.84 4.62 17.69
CA GLY A 145 11.19 3.36 18.01
C GLY A 145 12.03 2.14 17.62
N PHE A 146 11.46 0.95 17.79
CA PHE A 146 12.07 -0.34 17.46
C PHE A 146 12.80 -0.35 16.11
N THR A 147 12.26 0.34 15.10
CA THR A 147 12.84 0.51 13.77
C THR A 147 14.23 1.13 13.81
N ASP A 148 14.46 2.19 14.57
CA ASP A 148 15.78 2.84 14.70
C ASP A 148 16.80 1.93 15.38
N ARG A 149 16.38 1.18 16.41
CA ARG A 149 17.23 0.19 17.10
C ARG A 149 17.57 -0.98 16.18
N LEU A 150 16.59 -1.43 15.39
CA LEU A 150 16.77 -2.48 14.40
C LEU A 150 17.75 -2.02 13.31
N LEU A 151 17.57 -0.80 12.77
CA LEU A 151 18.49 -0.23 11.78
C LEU A 151 19.90 -0.06 12.36
N ALA A 152 20.03 0.45 13.58
CA ALA A 152 21.32 0.55 14.26
C ALA A 152 22.01 -0.81 14.41
N PHE A 153 21.26 -1.86 14.78
CA PHE A 153 21.80 -3.23 14.84
C PHE A 153 22.18 -3.78 13.45
N LEU A 154 21.31 -3.60 12.45
CA LEU A 154 21.55 -4.07 11.08
C LEU A 154 22.80 -3.45 10.45
N PHE A 155 23.11 -2.20 10.80
CA PHE A 155 24.27 -1.46 10.28
C PHE A 155 25.48 -1.48 11.19
N ALA A 156 25.38 -2.01 12.42
CA ALA A 156 26.53 -2.18 13.32
C ALA A 156 27.59 -3.15 12.76
N VAL A 157 27.16 -4.08 11.89
CA VAL A 157 28.05 -5.07 11.26
C VAL A 157 27.98 -4.93 9.74
N PRO A 158 29.10 -4.66 9.05
CA PRO A 158 29.12 -4.59 7.60
C PRO A 158 28.57 -5.87 6.96
N GLY A 159 27.59 -5.73 6.06
CA GLY A 159 26.98 -6.85 5.34
C GLY A 159 25.85 -7.59 6.08
N LEU A 160 25.62 -7.33 7.38
CA LEU A 160 24.53 -7.97 8.14
C LEU A 160 23.16 -7.62 7.57
N ALA A 161 22.94 -6.35 7.21
CA ALA A 161 21.75 -5.91 6.50
C ALA A 161 21.50 -6.72 5.21
N THR A 162 22.55 -6.95 4.40
CA THR A 162 22.46 -7.74 3.16
C THR A 162 22.02 -9.18 3.44
N VAL A 163 22.61 -9.82 4.45
CA VAL A 163 22.28 -11.21 4.83
C VAL A 163 20.84 -11.30 5.31
N ILE A 164 20.41 -10.42 6.22
CA ILE A 164 19.06 -10.45 6.79
C ILE A 164 18.02 -10.14 5.71
N VAL A 165 18.23 -9.10 4.90
CA VAL A 165 17.33 -8.77 3.79
C VAL A 165 17.23 -9.94 2.80
N SER A 166 18.35 -10.57 2.45
CA SER A 166 18.35 -11.72 1.53
C SER A 166 17.61 -12.91 2.12
N LEU A 167 17.79 -13.17 3.42
CA LEU A 167 17.08 -14.23 4.13
C LEU A 167 15.57 -13.96 4.16
N VAL A 168 15.14 -12.75 4.52
CA VAL A 168 13.72 -12.40 4.54
C VAL A 168 13.11 -12.52 3.14
N ARG A 169 13.79 -12.06 2.09
CA ARG A 169 13.34 -12.24 0.70
C ARG A 169 13.23 -13.72 0.32
N LEU A 170 14.15 -14.56 0.77
CA LEU A 170 14.10 -16.01 0.54
C LEU A 170 12.91 -16.64 1.26
N LEU A 171 12.69 -16.30 2.54
CA LEU A 171 11.55 -16.77 3.31
C LEU A 171 10.23 -16.31 2.70
N ASP A 172 10.13 -15.04 2.30
CA ASP A 172 8.95 -14.46 1.66
C ASP A 172 8.64 -15.21 0.35
N ARG A 173 9.65 -15.44 -0.50
CA ARG A 173 9.50 -16.22 -1.74
C ARG A 173 8.85 -17.59 -1.52
N TYR A 174 9.11 -18.25 -0.39
CA TYR A 174 8.55 -19.57 -0.09
C TYR A 174 7.32 -19.54 0.84
N GLY A 175 6.83 -18.36 1.21
CA GLY A 175 5.69 -18.17 2.11
C GLY A 175 6.00 -18.48 3.57
N LEU A 176 7.27 -18.37 3.95
CA LEU A 176 7.79 -18.61 5.29
C LEU A 176 8.13 -17.33 6.05
N ALA A 177 7.95 -16.15 5.42
CA ALA A 177 8.15 -14.89 6.10
C ALA A 177 7.12 -14.71 7.25
N PRO A 178 7.56 -14.22 8.43
CA PRO A 178 6.65 -13.92 9.53
C PRO A 178 5.51 -12.99 9.12
N ALA A 179 4.29 -13.30 9.55
CA ALA A 179 3.10 -12.50 9.26
C ALA A 179 3.24 -11.04 9.75
N VAL A 180 3.92 -10.84 10.90
CA VAL A 180 4.19 -9.50 11.45
C VAL A 180 4.96 -8.62 10.47
N LEU A 181 5.91 -9.17 9.69
CA LEU A 181 6.61 -8.39 8.67
C LEU A 181 5.65 -7.94 7.57
N MET A 182 4.69 -8.79 7.19
CA MET A 182 3.68 -8.47 6.19
C MET A 182 2.68 -7.46 6.72
N GLU A 183 2.45 -7.39 8.03
CA GLU A 183 1.55 -6.43 8.66
C GLU A 183 2.20 -5.05 8.79
N GLU A 184 3.43 -4.99 9.29
CA GLU A 184 4.15 -3.75 9.58
C GLU A 184 4.73 -3.08 8.32
N LEU A 185 5.26 -3.87 7.37
CA LEU A 185 5.92 -3.28 6.21
C LEU A 185 4.88 -2.71 5.22
N PRO A 186 5.12 -1.50 4.69
CA PRO A 186 4.20 -0.85 3.75
C PRO A 186 4.26 -1.44 2.34
N PHE A 187 5.12 -2.44 2.11
CA PHE A 187 5.28 -3.10 0.83
C PHE A 187 4.18 -4.14 0.55
N TYR A 188 3.56 -4.70 1.59
CA TYR A 188 2.50 -5.72 1.47
C TYR A 188 1.12 -5.05 1.48
N VAL A 189 0.85 -4.24 0.46
CA VAL A 189 -0.43 -3.53 0.28
C VAL A 189 -1.00 -3.76 -1.12
N GLY A 190 -2.32 -3.65 -1.24
CA GLY A 190 -2.97 -3.72 -2.56
C GLY A 190 -2.88 -2.41 -3.35
N MET A 191 -2.76 -1.27 -2.67
CA MET A 191 -2.54 0.04 -3.29
C MET A 191 -1.58 0.90 -2.48
N TYR A 192 -0.70 1.63 -3.17
CA TYR A 192 0.10 2.70 -2.56
C TYR A 192 -0.31 4.03 -3.20
N ILE A 193 -0.68 5.03 -2.40
CA ILE A 193 -1.11 6.34 -2.88
C ILE A 193 -0.07 7.39 -2.48
N THR A 194 0.34 8.20 -3.45
CA THR A 194 1.17 9.39 -3.21
C THR A 194 0.35 10.62 -3.58
N ASN A 195 0.17 11.53 -2.62
CA ASN A 195 -0.48 12.81 -2.85
C ASN A 195 0.55 13.93 -2.82
N THR A 196 0.82 14.52 -3.98
CA THR A 196 1.78 15.61 -4.12
C THR A 196 1.12 16.99 -4.18
N ALA A 197 -0.22 17.06 -4.09
CA ALA A 197 -0.94 18.31 -4.23
C ALA A 197 -0.58 19.33 -3.14
N SER A 198 -0.27 18.87 -1.93
CA SER A 198 0.13 19.74 -0.81
C SER A 198 1.46 20.44 -1.02
N ILE A 199 2.36 19.88 -1.83
CA ILE A 199 3.70 20.43 -2.11
C ILE A 199 3.78 21.04 -3.52
N GLY A 200 2.66 21.12 -4.25
CA GLY A 200 2.61 21.72 -5.58
C GLY A 200 3.37 20.98 -6.68
N LEU A 201 3.84 19.75 -6.42
CA LEU A 201 4.58 18.96 -7.41
C LEU A 201 3.63 18.35 -8.45
N HIS A 202 4.02 18.42 -9.72
CA HIS A 202 3.30 17.81 -10.84
C HIS A 202 3.21 16.28 -10.72
N ASP A 203 2.42 15.65 -11.59
CA ASP A 203 2.25 14.20 -11.56
C ASP A 203 3.58 13.46 -11.83
N VAL A 204 3.88 12.47 -10.98
CA VAL A 204 5.10 11.65 -11.07
C VAL A 204 4.72 10.18 -11.19
N ASN A 205 5.40 9.46 -12.08
CA ASN A 205 5.35 8.00 -12.09
C ASN A 205 6.29 7.47 -11.01
N HIS A 206 5.71 7.00 -9.90
CA HIS A 206 6.50 6.40 -8.84
C HIS A 206 7.04 5.03 -9.27
N HIS A 207 8.25 4.69 -8.81
CA HIS A 207 8.81 3.36 -9.03
C HIS A 207 8.00 2.30 -8.26
N ILE A 208 7.94 1.09 -8.78
CA ILE A 208 7.31 -0.05 -8.11
C ILE A 208 8.35 -0.83 -7.29
N TYR A 209 8.00 -1.19 -6.06
CA TYR A 209 8.83 -2.05 -5.24
C TYR A 209 8.77 -3.51 -5.72
N ASN A 210 9.93 -4.16 -5.83
CA ASN A 210 10.04 -5.62 -6.04
C ASN A 210 9.87 -6.42 -4.74
N TRP A 211 9.65 -5.75 -3.61
CA TRP A 211 9.34 -6.36 -2.32
C TRP A 211 7.84 -6.32 -2.07
N GLY A 212 7.32 -7.31 -1.34
CA GLY A 212 5.97 -7.25 -0.75
C GLY A 212 4.87 -7.46 -1.77
N THR A 213 5.29 -7.90 -2.94
CA THR A 213 4.53 -7.90 -4.17
C THR A 213 3.23 -8.63 -4.05
#